data_AF-A0A3N5JMC3-F1
#
_entry.id   AF-A0A3N5JMC3-F1
#
_cell.length_a   1.000
_cell.length_b   1.000
_cell.length_c   1.000
_cell.angle_alpha   90.00
_cell.angle_beta   90.00
_cell.angle_gamma   90.00
#
_symmetry.space_group_name_H-M   'P 1'
#
loop_
_entity.id
_entity.type
_entity.pdbx_description
1 polymer ?
#
loop_
_entity_poly.entity_id
_entity_poly.type
_entity_poly.pdbx_seq_one_letter_code
_entity_poly.pdbx_strand_id
1 'polypeptide(L)'
;MVIDSFYLDKFEVTNKQYHEFCKAVNHGLPIFWGLTEFRCGEEFPDYPVIGVSYSDAEAYAQWAGKRLPTEAEWEYAARGGLINHNYPRGDHIDQKRIITELGRFCGGI
;
A
#
# COMPACT_ATOMS: atom_id res chain seq x y z
N MET A 1 8.21 -2.45 -24.90
CA MET A 1 7.19 -1.55 -24.34
C MET A 1 7.90 -0.25 -24.01
N VAL A 2 7.44 0.88 -24.54
CA VAL A 2 8.03 2.20 -24.27
C VAL A 2 7.09 2.90 -23.28
N ILE A 3 7.62 3.33 -22.14
CA ILE A 3 6.91 4.07 -21.10
C ILE A 3 7.60 5.43 -20.99
N ASP A 4 6.82 6.51 -21.00
CA ASP A 4 7.34 7.88 -20.84
C ASP A 4 7.74 8.15 -19.39
N SER A 5 8.50 9.21 -19.14
CA SER A 5 8.90 9.62 -17.79
C SER A 5 7.68 9.92 -16.92
N PHE A 6 7.53 9.24 -15.78
CA PHE A 6 6.43 9.43 -14.83
C PHE A 6 6.92 9.54 -13.39
N TYR A 7 6.06 10.07 -12.51
CA TYR A 7 6.27 10.08 -11.07
C TYR A 7 5.38 9.02 -10.42
N LEU A 8 5.94 8.27 -9.47
CA LEU A 8 5.19 7.32 -8.65
C LEU A 8 5.49 7.58 -7.18
N ASP A 9 4.46 7.50 -6.35
CA ASP A 9 4.62 7.61 -4.91
C ASP A 9 5.49 6.45 -4.39
N LYS A 10 6.46 6.78 -3.55
CA LYS A 10 7.40 5.81 -2.98
C LYS A 10 6.73 4.88 -1.95
N PHE A 11 5.70 5.38 -1.29
CA PHE A 11 5.00 4.69 -0.21
C PHE A 11 3.50 4.62 -0.53
N GLU A 12 2.84 3.64 0.07
CA GLU A 12 1.39 3.50 0.02
C GLU A 12 0.71 4.71 0.68
N VAL A 13 -0.54 4.96 0.30
CA VAL A 13 -1.34 6.01 0.92
C VAL A 13 -1.57 5.67 2.38
N THR A 14 -1.17 6.59 3.26
CA THR A 14 -1.26 6.41 4.70
C THR A 14 -2.67 6.71 5.22
N ASN A 15 -3.02 6.13 6.36
CA ASN A 15 -4.27 6.41 7.07
C ASN A 15 -4.45 7.91 7.30
N LYS A 16 -3.38 8.62 7.68
CA LYS A 16 -3.43 10.07 7.88
C LYS A 16 -3.86 10.83 6.62
N GLN A 17 -3.21 10.54 5.48
CA GLN A 17 -3.50 11.20 4.21
C GLN A 17 -4.93 10.91 3.74
N TYR A 18 -5.37 9.66 3.85
CA TYR A 18 -6.71 9.28 3.47
C TYR A 18 -7.77 9.93 4.37
N HIS A 19 -7.47 10.09 5.66
CA HIS A 19 -8.36 10.77 6.59
C HIS A 19 -8.51 12.27 6.30
N GLU A 20 -7.44 12.95 5.85
CA GLU A 20 -7.51 14.33 5.36
C GLU A 20 -8.42 14.44 4.13
N PHE A 21 -8.33 13.48 3.21
CA PHE A 21 -9.25 13.37 2.07
C PHE A 21 -10.70 13.18 2.51
N CYS A 22 -10.99 12.25 3.43
CA CYS A 22 -12.34 12.03 3.95
C CYS A 22 -12.92 13.31 4.57
N LYS A 23 -12.12 14.07 5.32
CA LYS A 23 -12.53 15.35 5.91
C LYS A 23 -12.79 16.42 4.85
N ALA A 24 -11.98 16.50 3.80
CA ALA A 24 -12.10 17.51 2.76
C ALA A 24 -13.31 17.27 1.82
N VAL A 25 -13.55 16.01 1.47
CA VAL A 25 -14.62 15.59 0.53
C VAL A 25 -15.92 15.22 1.26
N ASN A 26 -15.89 15.18 2.60
CA ASN A 26 -16.96 14.64 3.44
C ASN A 26 -17.36 13.21 3.03
N HIS A 27 -16.34 12.41 2.73
CA HIS A 27 -16.48 11.01 2.33
C HIS A 27 -16.63 10.12 3.57
N GLY A 28 -17.42 9.03 3.45
CA GLY A 28 -17.49 8.01 4.49
C GLY A 28 -16.13 7.38 4.77
N LEU A 29 -15.88 7.02 6.03
CA LEU A 29 -14.64 6.34 6.40
C LEU A 29 -14.61 4.91 5.81
N PRO A 30 -13.41 4.35 5.57
CA PRO A 30 -13.26 2.97 5.10
C PRO A 30 -13.93 1.95 6.02
N ILE A 31 -14.33 0.80 5.47
CA ILE A 31 -15.13 -0.22 6.18
C ILE A 31 -14.44 -0.72 7.48
N PHE A 32 -13.11 -0.76 7.50
CA PHE A 32 -12.33 -1.27 8.62
C PHE A 32 -11.79 -0.18 9.56
N TRP A 33 -12.26 1.06 9.42
CA TRP A 33 -11.76 2.19 10.22
C TRP A 33 -12.08 2.04 11.72
N GLY A 34 -11.06 2.12 12.56
CA GLY A 34 -11.19 1.96 14.02
C GLY A 34 -11.04 0.51 14.51
N LEU A 35 -10.83 -0.45 13.61
CA LEU A 35 -10.50 -1.82 13.98
C LEU A 35 -8.99 -1.95 14.21
N THR A 36 -8.60 -2.17 15.47
CA THR A 36 -7.19 -2.29 15.88
C THR A 36 -6.47 -3.48 15.23
N GLU A 37 -7.19 -4.57 14.93
CA GLU A 37 -6.68 -5.76 14.22
C GLU A 37 -6.06 -5.40 12.86
N PHE A 38 -6.65 -4.40 12.20
CA PHE A 38 -6.26 -3.96 10.87
C PHE A 38 -5.31 -2.77 10.87
N ARG A 39 -4.91 -2.27 12.04
CA ARG A 39 -4.10 -1.05 12.21
C ARG A 39 -4.63 0.12 11.35
N CYS A 40 -5.95 0.25 11.31
CA CYS A 40 -6.67 1.26 10.53
C CYS A 40 -7.35 2.24 11.49
N GLY A 41 -7.04 3.52 11.36
CA GLY A 41 -7.59 4.55 12.23
C GLY A 41 -6.61 5.68 12.54
N GLU A 42 -7.08 6.65 13.33
CA GLU A 42 -6.27 7.79 13.78
C GLU A 42 -5.11 7.37 14.69
N GLU A 43 -5.23 6.22 15.35
CA GLU A 43 -4.18 5.65 16.22
C GLU A 43 -2.98 5.12 15.42
N PHE A 44 -3.13 4.85 14.12
CA PHE A 44 -2.12 4.26 13.26
C PHE A 44 -1.88 5.13 12.01
N PRO A 45 -1.43 6.40 12.16
CA PRO A 45 -1.40 7.37 11.07
C PRO A 45 -0.46 7.01 9.92
N ASP A 46 0.65 6.34 10.20
CA ASP A 46 1.70 6.00 9.22
C ASP A 46 1.48 4.65 8.52
N TYR A 47 0.46 3.91 8.93
CA TYR A 47 0.12 2.63 8.31
C TYR A 47 -0.67 2.84 7.01
N PRO A 48 -0.54 1.92 6.04
CA PRO A 48 -1.28 1.99 4.80
C PRO A 48 -2.78 1.87 5.07
N VAL A 49 -3.56 2.68 4.36
CA VAL A 49 -5.02 2.59 4.42
C VAL A 49 -5.50 1.31 3.76
N ILE A 50 -6.45 0.63 4.39
CA ILE A 50 -7.05 -0.60 3.87
C ILE A 50 -8.57 -0.50 3.81
N GLY A 51 -9.20 -1.40 3.05
CA GLY A 51 -10.66 -1.39 2.87
C GLY A 51 -11.16 -0.25 1.99
N VAL A 52 -10.33 0.20 1.06
CA VAL A 52 -10.65 1.24 0.08
C VAL A 52 -11.07 0.57 -1.24
N SER A 53 -12.19 1.02 -1.83
CA SER A 53 -12.61 0.53 -3.15
C SER A 53 -11.79 1.16 -4.27
N TYR A 54 -11.79 0.56 -5.47
CA TYR A 54 -11.08 1.14 -6.62
C TYR A 54 -11.59 2.56 -6.94
N SER A 55 -12.91 2.78 -6.88
CA SER A 55 -13.52 4.09 -7.12
C SER A 55 -13.08 5.13 -6.09
N ASP A 56 -12.94 4.74 -4.83
CA ASP A 56 -12.45 5.64 -3.78
C ASP A 56 -10.97 5.96 -3.95
N ALA A 57 -10.16 4.98 -4.38
CA ALA A 57 -8.75 5.19 -4.69
C ALA A 57 -8.56 6.13 -5.87
N GLU A 58 -9.40 6.04 -6.90
CA GLU A 58 -9.42 6.98 -8.02
C GLU A 58 -9.84 8.38 -7.56
N ALA A 59 -10.90 8.49 -6.75
CA ALA A 59 -11.36 9.77 -6.20
C ALA A 59 -10.30 10.44 -5.33
N TYR A 60 -9.59 9.68 -4.50
CA TYR A 60 -8.45 10.17 -3.72
C TYR A 60 -7.32 10.66 -4.63
N ALA A 61 -6.96 9.89 -5.66
CA ALA A 61 -5.91 10.28 -6.59
C ALA A 61 -6.27 11.59 -7.30
N GLN A 62 -7.50 11.73 -7.79
CA GLN A 62 -8.00 12.95 -8.42
C GLN A 62 -7.99 14.14 -7.45
N TRP A 63 -8.43 13.95 -6.21
CA TRP A 63 -8.39 14.98 -5.17
C TRP A 63 -6.95 15.44 -4.85
N ALA A 64 -6.00 14.50 -4.81
CA ALA A 64 -4.59 14.79 -4.61
C ALA A 64 -3.90 15.39 -5.86
N GLY A 65 -4.63 15.59 -6.96
CA GLY A 65 -4.07 16.06 -8.24
C GLY A 65 -3.17 15.03 -8.93
N LYS A 66 -3.34 13.75 -8.59
CA LYS A 66 -2.60 12.60 -9.13
C LYS A 66 -3.54 11.71 -9.95
N ARG A 67 -3.01 10.57 -10.39
CA ARG A 67 -3.79 9.48 -11.03
C ARG A 67 -3.28 8.13 -10.54
N LEU A 68 -4.10 7.10 -10.72
CA LEU A 68 -3.63 5.74 -10.54
C LEU A 68 -2.62 5.37 -11.65
N PRO A 69 -1.56 4.63 -11.31
CA PRO A 69 -0.64 4.11 -12.30
C PRO A 69 -1.34 3.07 -13.17
N THR A 70 -0.91 2.97 -14.43
CA THR A 70 -1.27 1.81 -15.27
C THR A 70 -0.53 0.57 -14.80
N GLU A 71 -1.04 -0.63 -15.13
CA GLU A 71 -0.39 -1.89 -14.77
C GLU A 71 1.07 -1.95 -15.27
N ALA A 72 1.32 -1.46 -16.49
CA ALA A 72 2.66 -1.38 -17.07
C ALA A 72 3.61 -0.45 -16.31
N GLU A 73 3.14 0.74 -15.92
CA GLU A 73 3.92 1.69 -15.10
C GLU A 73 4.21 1.13 -13.71
N TRP A 74 3.23 0.45 -13.12
CA TRP A 74 3.37 -0.18 -11.82
C TRP A 74 4.39 -1.33 -11.86
N GLU A 75 4.30 -2.21 -12.86
CA GLU A 75 5.26 -3.31 -13.05
C GLU A 75 6.67 -2.80 -13.36
N TYR A 76 6.80 -1.72 -14.15
CA TYR A 76 8.09 -1.08 -14.42
C TYR A 76 8.73 -0.52 -13.14
N ALA A 77 7.94 0.19 -12.32
CA ALA A 77 8.42 0.73 -11.05
C ALA A 77 8.77 -0.37 -10.04
N ALA A 78 7.95 -1.42 -9.95
CA ALA A 78 8.19 -2.55 -9.06
C ALA A 78 9.44 -3.34 -9.46
N ARG A 79 9.77 -3.41 -10.75
CA ARG A 79 11.00 -4.04 -11.24
C ARG A 79 12.26 -3.23 -10.95
N GLY A 80 12.17 -1.93 -10.64
CA GLY A 80 13.33 -1.13 -10.26
C GLY A 80 14.46 -1.08 -11.30
N GLY A 81 14.13 -1.23 -12.59
CA GLY A 81 15.11 -1.27 -13.69
C GLY A 81 15.76 -2.63 -13.95
N LEU A 82 15.37 -3.68 -13.22
CA LEU A 82 15.82 -5.06 -13.46
C LEU A 82 14.97 -5.72 -14.56
N ILE A 83 15.61 -6.22 -15.62
CA ILE A 83 14.95 -6.93 -16.73
C ILE A 83 15.05 -8.43 -16.47
N ASN A 84 13.93 -9.16 -16.59
CA ASN A 84 13.85 -10.63 -16.44
C ASN A 84 14.17 -11.21 -15.04
N HIS A 85 13.77 -10.52 -13.96
CA HIS A 85 13.87 -11.07 -12.60
C HIS A 85 12.49 -11.34 -11.98
N ASN A 86 12.37 -12.42 -11.22
CA ASN A 86 11.10 -12.86 -10.64
C ASN A 86 10.60 -12.00 -9.45
N TYR A 87 11.49 -11.25 -8.79
CA TYR A 87 11.14 -10.36 -7.67
C TYR A 87 11.80 -8.97 -7.83
N PRO A 88 11.24 -7.92 -7.19
CA PRO A 88 11.79 -6.56 -7.18
C PRO A 88 13.27 -6.44 -6.77
N ARG A 89 13.84 -7.46 -6.12
CA ARG A 89 15.21 -7.49 -5.60
C ARG A 89 16.12 -8.54 -6.29
N GLY A 90 15.63 -9.25 -7.31
CA GLY A 90 16.35 -10.34 -8.01
C GLY A 90 15.61 -11.69 -7.96
N ASP A 91 16.30 -12.79 -8.29
CA ASP A 91 15.70 -14.14 -8.44
C ASP A 91 15.57 -14.95 -7.15
N HIS A 92 15.95 -14.38 -6.00
CA HIS A 92 15.92 -15.06 -4.71
C HIS A 92 15.04 -14.33 -3.70
N ILE A 93 14.08 -15.06 -3.17
CA ILE A 93 13.32 -14.70 -1.99
C ILE A 93 14.19 -15.07 -0.79
N ASP A 94 14.68 -14.10 -0.03
CA ASP A 94 15.26 -14.35 1.28
C ASP A 94 14.15 -14.93 2.20
N GLN A 95 14.08 -16.26 2.30
CA GLN A 95 13.09 -16.98 3.12
C GLN A 95 13.14 -16.61 4.61
N LYS A 96 14.17 -15.89 5.07
CA LYS A 96 14.33 -15.45 6.47
C LYS A 96 13.37 -14.35 6.93
N ARG A 97 12.55 -13.78 6.05
CA ARG A 97 11.55 -12.74 6.42
C ARG A 97 10.11 -13.19 6.25
N ILE A 98 9.89 -14.44 5.81
CA ILE A 98 8.57 -15.04 5.68
C ILE A 98 8.27 -15.73 7.03
N ILE A 99 7.54 -15.02 7.89
CA ILE A 99 6.91 -15.50 9.14
C ILE A 99 7.80 -16.30 10.13
N THR A 100 8.54 -15.60 11.00
CA THR A 100 9.05 -16.19 12.26
C THR A 100 8.44 -15.53 13.51
N GLU A 101 7.17 -15.13 13.44
CA GLU A 101 6.37 -14.74 14.62
C GLU A 101 5.02 -15.48 14.70
N LEU A 102 4.96 -16.71 14.21
CA LEU A 102 3.86 -17.63 14.52
C LEU A 102 4.46 -18.92 15.09
N GLY A 103 4.71 -18.92 16.41
CA GLY A 103 5.02 -20.17 17.14
C GLY A 103 6.07 -20.09 18.24
N ARG A 104 5.84 -19.30 19.30
CA ARG A 104 6.47 -19.56 20.60
C ARG A 104 5.54 -19.22 21.77
N PHE A 105 4.33 -19.78 21.72
CA PHE A 105 3.48 -19.99 22.90
C PHE A 105 3.09 -21.48 22.97
N CYS A 106 4.08 -22.35 23.22
CA CYS A 106 3.87 -23.71 23.72
C CYS A 106 5.08 -24.15 24.56
N GLY A 107 4.92 -24.15 25.89
CA GLY A 107 5.32 -25.26 26.78
C GLY A 107 6.78 -25.41 27.25
N GLY A 108 6.91 -25.65 28.58
CA GLY A 108 8.08 -26.18 29.32
C GLY A 108 8.62 -25.15 30.31
N ILE A 109 8.45 -25.26 31.64
CA ILE A 109 8.96 -26.32 32.54
C ILE A 109 10.38 -26.73 32.19
#